data_AF-A0AAW8LAK4-F1
#
_entry.id   AF-A0AAW8LAK4-F1
#
_cell.length_a   1.000
_cell.length_b   1.000
_cell.length_c   1.000
_cell.angle_alpha   90.00
_cell.angle_beta   90.00
_cell.angle_gamma   90.00
#
_symmetry.space_group_name_H-M   'P 1'
#
loop_
_entity.id
_entity.type
_entity.pdbx_description
1 polymer ?
#
loop_
_entity_poly.entity_id
_entity_poly.type
_entity_poly.pdbx_seq_one_letter_code
_entity_poly.pdbx_strand_id
1 'polypeptide(L)'
;MTHDSNLTISSRPAFLSVLAALNASVISFFVLWSNADAEAVNRAEEHGFDPNQLLPHATPFWFAAHASLLSLLALDVLAFLAWRRSRRHVPQQPDVINGALPHDHVTHQ
;
A
#
# COMPACT_ATOMS: atom_id res chain seq x y z
N MET A 1 -9.60 -24.97 -19.41
CA MET A 1 -9.14 -23.58 -19.20
C MET A 1 -9.38 -23.24 -17.74
N THR A 2 -8.38 -23.45 -16.89
CA THR A 2 -8.48 -23.34 -15.41
C THR A 2 -7.12 -22.90 -14.82
N HIS A 3 -6.46 -21.90 -15.42
CA HIS A 3 -5.11 -21.48 -15.01
C HIS A 3 -5.00 -20.00 -14.59
N ASP A 4 -6.13 -19.35 -14.35
CA ASP A 4 -6.21 -17.89 -14.32
C ASP A 4 -6.51 -17.37 -12.91
N SER A 5 -7.14 -18.21 -12.07
CA SER A 5 -7.61 -17.88 -10.72
C SER A 5 -6.51 -17.96 -9.65
N ASN A 6 -5.48 -18.79 -9.85
CA ASN A 6 -4.37 -18.90 -8.89
C ASN A 6 -3.43 -17.68 -8.92
N LEU A 7 -3.26 -17.02 -10.08
CA LEU A 7 -2.44 -15.81 -10.17
C LEU A 7 -3.05 -14.62 -9.41
N THR A 8 -4.38 -14.50 -9.37
CA THR A 8 -5.06 -13.35 -8.76
C THR A 8 -5.19 -13.45 -7.23
N ILE A 9 -5.28 -14.67 -6.68
CA ILE A 9 -5.31 -14.88 -5.22
C ILE A 9 -3.90 -14.82 -4.62
N SER A 10 -2.89 -15.37 -5.31
CA SER A 10 -1.48 -15.33 -4.88
C SER A 10 -0.88 -13.90 -4.96
N SER A 11 -1.29 -13.10 -5.94
CA SER A 11 -0.75 -11.75 -6.14
C SER A 11 -1.19 -10.73 -5.07
N ARG A 12 -2.37 -10.88 -4.47
CA ARG A 12 -2.87 -9.94 -3.44
C ARG A 12 -2.00 -9.89 -2.17
N PRO A 13 -1.69 -11.01 -1.49
CA PRO A 13 -0.80 -10.99 -0.34
C PRO A 13 0.63 -10.60 -0.73
N ALA A 14 1.12 -11.02 -1.89
CA ALA A 14 2.43 -10.60 -2.39
C ALA A 14 2.51 -9.08 -2.61
N PHE A 15 1.47 -8.48 -3.20
CA PHE A 15 1.37 -7.03 -3.41
C PHE A 15 1.36 -6.27 -2.07
N LEU A 16 0.57 -6.72 -1.09
CA LEU A 16 0.54 -6.10 0.23
C LEU A 16 1.88 -6.25 0.97
N SER A 17 2.56 -7.39 0.83
CA SER A 17 3.89 -7.61 1.40
C SER A 17 4.94 -6.67 0.80
N VAL A 18 4.91 -6.46 -0.51
CA VAL A 18 5.80 -5.51 -1.19
C VAL A 18 5.51 -4.07 -0.74
N LEU A 19 4.23 -3.70 -0.62
CA LEU A 19 3.83 -2.37 -0.14
C LEU A 19 4.28 -2.13 1.32
N ALA A 20 4.18 -3.14 2.18
CA ALA A 20 4.67 -3.08 3.56
C ALA A 20 6.20 -2.95 3.62
N ALA A 21 6.93 -3.73 2.82
CA ALA A 21 8.38 -3.63 2.73
C ALA A 21 8.84 -2.25 2.21
N LEU A 22 8.12 -1.70 1.22
CA LEU A 22 8.37 -0.36 0.70
C LEU A 22 8.14 0.72 1.76
N ASN A 23 7.03 0.63 2.50
CA ASN A 23 6.73 1.49 3.64
C ASN A 23 7.86 1.46 4.69
N ALA A 24 8.26 0.26 5.11
CA ALA A 24 9.33 0.09 6.10
C ALA A 24 10.66 0.67 5.62
N SER A 25 11.00 0.50 4.33
CA SER A 25 12.21 1.06 3.72
C SER A 25 12.22 2.58 3.77
N VAL A 26 11.13 3.23 3.35
CA VAL A 26 11.05 4.69 3.32
C VAL A 26 11.03 5.30 4.72
N ILE A 27 10.34 4.68 5.67
CA ILE A 27 10.38 5.11 7.07
C ILE A 27 11.80 4.99 7.63
N SER A 28 12.48 3.86 7.38
CA SER A 28 13.85 3.65 7.86
C SER A 28 14.82 4.67 7.28
N PHE A 29 14.69 4.97 5.98
CA PHE A 29 15.47 6.00 5.31
C PHE A 29 15.22 7.40 5.92
N PHE A 30 13.95 7.76 6.16
CA PHE A 30 13.60 9.05 6.75
C PHE A 30 14.18 9.21 8.16
N VAL A 31 14.12 8.17 9.00
CA VAL A 31 14.69 8.21 10.36
C VAL A 31 16.21 8.38 10.32
N LEU A 32 16.91 7.61 9.48
CA LEU A 32 18.36 7.74 9.33
C LEU A 32 18.77 9.12 8.84
N TRP A 33 18.04 9.65 7.85
CA TRP A 33 18.27 10.99 7.33
C TRP A 33 18.01 12.07 8.40
N SER A 34 16.90 11.98 9.14
CA SER A 34 16.55 12.95 10.18
C SER A 34 17.57 12.99 11.31
N ASN A 35 18.14 11.84 11.70
CA ASN A 35 19.20 11.80 12.71
C ASN A 35 20.49 12.45 12.20
N ALA A 36 20.87 12.17 10.95
CA ALA A 36 22.04 12.78 10.34
C ALA A 36 21.91 14.30 10.19
N ASP A 37 20.70 14.76 9.84
CA ASP A 37 20.36 16.19 9.76
C ASP A 37 20.45 16.87 11.14
N ALA A 38 19.88 16.25 12.17
CA ALA A 38 19.96 16.75 13.55
C ALA A 38 21.41 16.83 14.08
N GLU A 39 22.24 15.82 13.79
CA GLU A 39 23.67 15.89 14.15
C GLU A 39 24.42 16.99 13.39
N ALA A 40 24.08 17.22 12.11
CA ALA A 40 24.68 18.28 11.33
C ALA A 40 24.33 19.66 11.90
N VAL A 41 23.08 19.86 12.34
CA VAL A 41 22.64 21.08 13.03
C VAL A 41 23.35 21.24 14.38
N ASN A 42 23.40 20.19 15.21
CA ASN A 42 24.07 20.27 16.52
C ASN A 42 25.55 20.62 16.40
N ARG A 43 26.25 20.04 15.42
CA ARG A 43 27.65 20.40 15.12
C ARG A 43 27.81 21.85 14.67
N ALA A 44 26.89 22.35 13.84
CA ALA A 44 26.91 23.73 13.39
C ALA A 44 26.70 24.74 14.54
N GLU A 45 25.85 24.40 15.52
CA GLU A 45 25.61 25.23 16.71
C GLU A 45 26.80 25.19 17.69
N GLU A 46 27.41 24.02 17.89
CA GLU A 46 28.51 23.86 18.85
C GLU A 46 29.87 24.36 18.33
N HIS A 47 30.19 24.12 17.05
CA HIS A 47 31.54 24.31 16.51
C HIS A 47 31.62 25.36 15.39
N GLY A 48 30.48 25.95 15.00
CA GLY A 48 30.39 26.81 13.83
C GLY A 48 30.28 26.01 12.53
N PHE A 49 29.77 26.68 11.49
CA PHE A 49 29.39 26.04 10.24
C PHE A 49 30.59 25.86 9.29
N ASP A 50 31.08 24.63 9.10
CA ASP A 50 32.05 24.29 8.05
C ASP A 50 31.31 23.85 6.78
N PRO A 51 31.25 24.68 5.72
CA PRO A 51 30.53 24.35 4.49
C PRO A 51 31.09 23.14 3.74
N ASN A 52 32.30 22.67 4.06
CA ASN A 52 32.88 21.47 3.44
C ASN A 52 32.37 20.17 4.09
N GLN A 53 31.72 20.24 5.26
CA GLN A 53 31.10 19.07 5.92
C GLN A 53 29.61 18.93 5.62
N LEU A 54 29.03 19.84 4.85
CA LEU A 54 27.68 19.68 4.32
C LEU A 54 27.67 18.57 3.28
N LEU A 55 26.71 17.66 3.41
CA LEU A 55 26.37 16.74 2.34
C LEU A 55 26.04 17.58 1.08
N PRO A 56 26.77 17.40 -0.06
CA PRO A 56 26.62 18.22 -1.27
C PRO A 56 25.21 18.23 -1.90
N HIS A 57 24.28 17.46 -1.35
CA HIS A 57 22.96 17.17 -1.88
C HIS A 57 21.85 17.26 -0.82
N ALA A 58 22.06 17.97 0.30
CA ALA A 58 21.08 18.06 1.39
C ALA A 58 19.68 18.50 0.93
N THR A 59 19.59 19.52 0.08
CA THR A 59 18.33 20.02 -0.49
C THR A 59 17.59 18.98 -1.34
N PRO A 60 18.19 18.37 -2.38
CA PRO A 60 17.51 17.33 -3.15
C PRO A 60 17.19 16.07 -2.33
N PHE A 61 18.00 15.72 -1.31
CA PHE A 61 17.72 14.59 -0.43
C PHE A 61 16.51 14.83 0.48
N TRP A 62 16.37 16.05 1.01
CA TRP A 62 15.18 16.50 1.75
C TRP A 62 13.92 16.35 0.89
N PHE A 63 13.94 16.87 -0.35
CA PHE A 63 12.80 16.75 -1.26
C PHE A 63 12.47 15.28 -1.56
N ALA A 64 13.48 14.45 -1.81
CA ALA A 64 13.29 13.03 -2.08
C ALA A 64 12.65 12.30 -0.90
N ALA A 65 13.11 12.56 0.34
CA ALA A 65 12.55 11.98 1.55
C ALA A 65 11.06 12.34 1.71
N HIS A 66 10.72 13.62 1.63
CA HIS A 66 9.34 14.09 1.79
C HIS A 66 8.42 13.66 0.65
N ALA A 67 8.91 13.71 -0.60
CA ALA A 67 8.17 13.24 -1.76
C ALA A 67 7.91 11.73 -1.69
N SER A 68 8.87 10.95 -1.17
CA SER A 68 8.69 9.51 -0.99
C SER A 68 7.59 9.19 0.02
N LEU A 69 7.53 9.91 1.15
CA LEU A 69 6.46 9.79 2.15
C LEU A 69 5.09 10.13 1.56
N LEU A 70 4.98 11.25 0.84
CA LEU A 70 3.74 11.66 0.19
C LEU A 70 3.28 10.67 -0.88
N SER A 71 4.22 10.17 -1.68
CA SER A 71 3.93 9.18 -2.73
C SER A 71 3.46 7.85 -2.14
N LEU A 72 4.06 7.43 -1.03
CA LEU A 72 3.64 6.24 -0.28
C LEU A 72 2.25 6.39 0.32
N LEU A 73 1.97 7.53 0.96
CA LEU A 73 0.65 7.82 1.48
C LEU A 73 -0.41 7.77 0.37
N ALA A 74 -0.11 8.33 -0.80
CA ALA A 74 -0.99 8.24 -1.95
C ALA A 74 -1.19 6.78 -2.41
N LEU A 75 -0.11 5.99 -2.49
CA LEU A 75 -0.16 4.57 -2.83
C LEU A 75 -1.02 3.76 -1.84
N ASP A 76 -0.87 3.97 -0.54
CA ASP A 76 -1.66 3.29 0.50
C ASP A 76 -3.15 3.66 0.40
N VAL A 77 -3.46 4.93 0.13
CA VAL A 77 -4.84 5.39 -0.11
C VAL A 77 -5.41 4.72 -1.37
N LEU A 78 -4.67 4.66 -2.48
CA LEU A 78 -5.11 3.96 -3.69
C LEU A 78 -5.36 2.47 -3.43
N ALA A 79 -4.44 1.79 -2.71
CA ALA A 79 -4.58 0.39 -2.35
C ALA A 79 -5.84 0.16 -1.50
N PHE A 80 -6.10 1.05 -0.53
CA PHE A 80 -7.29 1.00 0.30
C PHE A 80 -8.58 1.22 -0.51
N LEU A 81 -8.61 2.19 -1.43
CA LEU A 81 -9.75 2.43 -2.31
C LEU A 81 -10.01 1.23 -3.23
N ALA A 82 -8.96 0.65 -3.81
CA ALA A 82 -9.06 -0.53 -4.67
C ALA A 82 -9.63 -1.74 -3.91
N TRP A 83 -9.15 -1.97 -2.68
CA TRP A 83 -9.68 -3.01 -1.80
C TRP A 83 -11.16 -2.78 -1.45
N ARG A 84 -11.53 -1.55 -1.07
CA ARG A 84 -12.91 -1.18 -0.76
C ARG A 84 -13.83 -1.36 -1.98
N ARG A 85 -13.36 -1.01 -3.17
CA ARG A 85 -14.11 -1.19 -4.43
C ARG A 85 -14.30 -2.67 -4.75
N SER A 86 -13.27 -3.50 -4.56
CA SER A 86 -13.37 -4.96 -4.76
C SER A 86 -14.39 -5.60 -3.81
N ARG A 87 -14.51 -5.12 -2.56
CA ARG A 87 -15.53 -5.62 -1.62
C ARG A 87 -16.97 -5.23 -2.02
N ARG A 88 -17.15 -4.10 -2.70
CA ARG A 88 -18.46 -3.66 -3.19
C ARG A 88 -18.91 -4.38 -4.47
N HIS A 89 -18.06 -5.22 -5.05
CA HIS A 89 -18.38 -6.04 -6.23
C HIS A 89 -18.53 -7.53 -5.89
N VAL A 90 -18.66 -7.89 -4.61
CA VAL A 90 -19.18 -9.22 -4.26
C VAL A 90 -20.59 -9.28 -4.82
N PRO A 91 -20.88 -10.14 -5.81
CA PRO A 91 -22.23 -10.33 -6.29
C PRO A 91 -23.03 -10.79 -5.08
N GLN A 92 -24.07 -10.05 -4.70
CA GLN A 92 -25.17 -10.67 -3.99
C GLN A 92 -25.70 -11.73 -4.95
N GLN A 93 -25.30 -12.99 -4.74
CA GLN A 93 -25.94 -14.11 -5.41
C GLN A 93 -27.40 -14.05 -4.97
N PRO A 94 -28.33 -13.69 -5.86
CA PRO A 94 -29.75 -13.74 -5.53
C PRO A 94 -30.05 -15.22 -5.35
N ASP A 95 -30.41 -15.52 -4.12
CA ASP A 95 -30.94 -16.77 -3.63
C ASP A 95 -31.76 -17.49 -4.71
N VAL A 96 -31.27 -18.64 -5.15
CA VAL A 96 -31.91 -19.56 -6.13
C VAL A 96 -33.14 -20.25 -5.51
N ILE A 97 -33.72 -19.69 -4.45
CA ILE A 97 -34.76 -20.33 -3.61
C ILE A 97 -36.11 -19.64 -3.76
N ASN A 98 -36.42 -18.95 -4.87
CA ASN A 98 -37.80 -18.51 -5.14
C ASN A 98 -38.08 -18.46 -6.65
N GLY A 99 -38.65 -19.53 -7.23
CA GLY A 99 -39.48 -19.35 -8.45
C GLY A 99 -39.34 -20.30 -9.63
N ALA A 100 -38.99 -21.59 -9.47
CA ALA A 100 -39.29 -22.60 -10.48
C ALA A 100 -40.27 -23.64 -9.86
N LEU A 101 -41.58 -23.35 -9.92
CA LEU A 101 -42.62 -24.01 -10.75
C LEU A 101 -43.09 -25.38 -10.18
N PRO A 102 -44.39 -25.73 -10.29
CA PRO A 102 -45.09 -26.59 -9.37
C PRO A 102 -44.76 -28.06 -9.64
N HIS A 103 -44.65 -28.84 -8.57
CA HIS A 103 -44.70 -30.29 -8.70
C HIS A 103 -46.14 -30.70 -9.04
N ASP A 104 -46.41 -30.79 -10.35
CA ASP A 104 -47.44 -31.65 -10.90
C ASP A 104 -47.10 -33.09 -10.51
N HIS A 105 -47.68 -33.58 -9.41
CA HIS A 105 -47.63 -34.98 -9.05
C HIS A 105 -48.85 -35.70 -9.64
N VAL A 106 -48.55 -36.45 -10.70
CA VAL A 106 -49.38 -37.42 -11.40
C VAL A 106 -49.87 -38.53 -10.45
N THR A 107 -51.19 -38.79 -10.49
CA THR A 107 -51.96 -40.02 -10.19
C THR A 107 -51.62 -40.87 -8.97
N HIS A 108 -52.60 -41.00 -8.07
CA HIS A 108 -52.89 -42.26 -7.39
C HIS A 108 -54.41 -42.53 -7.38
N GLN A 109 -54.76 -43.63 -8.06
CA GLN A 109 -55.96 -44.51 -7.96
C GLN A 109 -57.37 -43.92 -7.89
#